data_AF-A0A3R6NAG6-F1
#
_entry.id   AF-A0A3R6NAG6-F1
#
_cell.length_a   1.000
_cell.length_b   1.000
_cell.length_c   1.000
_cell.angle_alpha   90.00
_cell.angle_beta   90.00
_cell.angle_gamma   90.00
#
_symmetry.space_group_name_H-M   'P 1'
#
loop_
_entity.id
_entity.type
_entity.pdbx_description
1 polymer ?
#
loop_
_entity_poly.entity_id
_entity_poly.type
_entity_poly.pdbx_seq_one_letter_code
_entity_poly.pdbx_strand_id
1 'polypeptide(L)'
;MKILKEKEKEYRKLCNKYNEHDDPWSYALLSYAERWAEMMESGLENADDPMKYLRENAGRLSKEADQEDIDMSIPVRIYVIEGILSKYWEYGKLLWKWYYEQFTRDDKGKVIIRYLEQYKEE
;
A
#
# COMPACT_ATOMS: atom_id res chain seq x y z
N MET A 1 -11.86 -3.45 -0.56
CA MET A 1 -10.59 -3.95 -1.10
C MET A 1 -10.73 -5.42 -1.52
N LYS A 2 -10.34 -5.77 -2.74
CA LYS A 2 -10.36 -7.12 -3.30
C LYS A 2 -9.15 -7.91 -2.84
N ILE A 3 -9.39 -8.84 -1.92
CA ILE A 3 -8.33 -9.61 -1.27
C ILE A 3 -7.78 -10.66 -2.23
N LEU A 4 -6.46 -10.83 -2.23
CA LEU A 4 -5.78 -11.91 -2.93
C LEU A 4 -6.37 -13.26 -2.54
N LYS A 5 -6.62 -14.10 -3.54
CA LYS A 5 -7.10 -15.47 -3.32
C LYS A 5 -6.16 -16.21 -2.36
N GLU A 6 -6.72 -16.97 -1.42
CA GLU A 6 -6.02 -17.73 -0.37
C GLU A 6 -5.46 -16.88 0.78
N LYS A 7 -5.56 -15.55 0.71
CA LYS A 7 -5.13 -14.62 1.77
C LYS A 7 -6.27 -14.14 2.67
N GLU A 8 -7.51 -14.49 2.40
CA GLU A 8 -8.70 -13.98 3.09
C GLU A 8 -8.69 -14.30 4.59
N LYS A 9 -8.27 -15.52 4.96
CA LYS A 9 -8.17 -15.93 6.37
C LYS A 9 -7.05 -15.21 7.10
N GLU A 10 -5.92 -14.98 6.42
CA GLU A 10 -4.77 -14.27 7.00
C GLU A 10 -5.12 -12.78 7.19
N TYR A 11 -5.75 -12.17 6.19
CA TYR A 11 -6.21 -10.79 6.26
C TYR A 11 -7.25 -10.59 7.36
N ARG A 12 -8.21 -11.51 7.51
CA ARG A 12 -9.20 -11.45 8.62
C ARG A 12 -8.53 -11.51 9.99
N LYS A 13 -7.47 -12.31 10.15
CA LYS A 13 -6.70 -12.35 11.41
C LYS A 13 -6.00 -11.01 11.69
N LEU A 14 -5.46 -10.36 10.65
CA LEU A 14 -4.88 -9.03 10.77
C LEU A 14 -5.93 -8.01 11.23
N CYS A 15 -7.11 -7.99 10.59
CA CYS A 15 -8.22 -7.11 10.94
C CYS A 15 -8.64 -7.31 12.39
N ASN A 16 -8.84 -8.57 12.82
CA ASN A 16 -9.19 -8.89 14.20
C ASN A 16 -8.12 -8.39 15.18
N LYS A 17 -6.83 -8.62 14.89
CA LYS A 17 -5.73 -8.17 15.73
C LYS A 17 -5.72 -6.65 15.91
N TYR A 18 -6.01 -5.90 14.85
CA TYR A 18 -6.04 -4.44 14.92
C TYR A 18 -7.28 -3.91 15.66
N ASN A 19 -8.37 -4.68 15.68
CA ASN A 19 -9.58 -4.36 16.42
C ASN A 19 -9.54 -4.82 17.90
N GLU A 20 -8.81 -5.89 18.24
CA GLU A 20 -8.84 -6.54 19.56
C GLU A 20 -8.24 -5.69 20.69
N HIS A 21 -7.43 -4.67 20.38
CA HIS A 21 -6.72 -3.87 21.37
C HIS A 21 -7.23 -2.44 21.52
N ASP A 22 -8.31 -2.05 20.81
CA ASP A 22 -8.69 -0.64 20.64
C ASP A 22 -7.42 0.19 20.38
N ASP A 23 -6.66 -0.17 19.36
CA ASP A 23 -5.50 0.60 18.89
C ASP A 23 -5.95 1.49 17.73
N PRO A 24 -6.35 2.75 17.99
CA PRO A 24 -6.78 3.68 16.96
C PRO A 24 -5.77 3.83 15.83
N TRP A 25 -4.47 3.70 16.13
CA TRP A 25 -3.43 3.89 15.15
C TRP A 25 -3.39 2.74 14.14
N SER A 26 -3.36 1.50 14.62
CA SER A 26 -3.41 0.33 13.75
C SER A 26 -4.71 0.27 12.94
N TYR A 27 -5.84 0.63 13.56
CA TYR A 27 -7.12 0.73 12.87
C TYR A 27 -7.09 1.77 11.74
N ALA A 28 -6.60 2.99 12.02
CA ALA A 28 -6.49 4.06 11.04
C ALA A 28 -5.62 3.64 9.84
N LEU A 29 -4.49 2.96 10.07
CA LEU A 29 -3.63 2.46 8.99
C LEU A 29 -4.33 1.42 8.11
N LEU A 30 -5.14 0.53 8.70
CA LEU A 30 -5.91 -0.46 7.95
C LEU A 30 -7.03 0.19 7.14
N SER A 31 -7.80 1.09 7.76
CA SER A 31 -8.86 1.83 7.07
C SER A 31 -8.31 2.70 5.94
N TYR A 32 -7.17 3.36 6.16
CA TYR A 32 -6.45 4.08 5.11
C TYR A 32 -6.06 3.16 3.95
N ALA A 33 -5.49 1.99 4.25
CA ALA A 33 -5.09 1.02 3.23
C ALA A 33 -6.30 0.55 2.41
N GLU A 34 -7.39 0.16 3.06
CA GLU A 34 -8.62 -0.30 2.41
C GLU A 34 -9.22 0.80 1.51
N ARG A 35 -9.38 2.02 2.02
CA ARG A 35 -9.91 3.14 1.24
C ARG A 35 -9.03 3.44 0.02
N TRP A 36 -7.71 3.49 0.21
CA TRP A 36 -6.80 3.77 -0.89
C TRP A 36 -6.88 2.70 -1.98
N ALA A 37 -6.93 1.43 -1.60
CA ALA A 37 -7.11 0.31 -2.53
C ALA A 37 -8.44 0.41 -3.29
N GLU A 38 -9.55 0.62 -2.57
CA GLU A 38 -10.90 0.72 -3.16
C GLU A 38 -11.01 1.86 -4.17
N MET A 39 -10.43 3.01 -3.86
CA MET A 39 -10.41 4.16 -4.78
C MET A 39 -9.62 3.87 -6.07
N MET A 40 -8.68 2.91 -6.03
CA MET A 40 -7.88 2.53 -7.20
C MET A 40 -8.46 1.36 -7.99
N GLU A 41 -9.23 0.47 -7.36
CA GLU A 41 -9.70 -0.79 -7.96
C GLU A 41 -10.42 -0.61 -9.29
N SER A 42 -11.44 0.25 -9.34
CA SER A 42 -12.20 0.46 -10.57
C SER A 42 -11.33 0.99 -11.70
N GLY A 43 -10.39 1.88 -11.41
CA GLY A 43 -9.49 2.40 -12.43
C GLY A 43 -8.45 1.37 -12.90
N LEU A 44 -7.96 0.51 -11.99
CA LEU A 44 -7.02 -0.56 -12.32
C LEU A 44 -7.66 -1.70 -13.11
N GLU A 45 -8.91 -2.04 -12.81
CA GLU A 45 -9.68 -3.07 -13.52
C GLU A 45 -9.94 -2.69 -14.98
N ASN A 46 -10.08 -1.39 -15.26
CA ASN A 46 -10.41 -0.87 -16.59
C ASN A 46 -9.21 -0.25 -17.33
N ALA A 47 -8.01 -0.29 -16.75
CA ALA A 47 -6.83 0.32 -17.36
C ALA A 47 -6.18 -0.62 -18.39
N ASP A 48 -5.93 -0.10 -19.59
CA ASP A 48 -5.09 -0.77 -20.60
C ASP A 48 -3.64 -0.92 -20.11
N ASP A 49 -3.14 0.07 -19.34
CA ASP A 49 -1.85 0.04 -18.65
C ASP A 49 -2.03 0.38 -17.16
N PRO A 50 -2.17 -0.66 -16.30
CA PRO A 50 -2.33 -0.47 -14.87
C PRO A 50 -1.17 0.29 -14.20
N MET A 51 0.06 0.16 -14.71
CA MET A 51 1.22 0.86 -14.14
C MET A 51 1.18 2.35 -14.49
N LYS A 52 0.78 2.71 -15.71
CA LYS A 52 0.52 4.11 -16.07
C LYS A 52 -0.58 4.71 -15.20
N TYR A 53 -1.68 3.99 -14.99
CA TYR A 53 -2.77 4.44 -14.11
C TYR A 53 -2.27 4.77 -12.70
N LEU A 54 -1.42 3.91 -12.11
CA LEU A 54 -0.82 4.16 -10.80
C LEU A 54 0.05 5.41 -10.78
N ARG A 55 0.89 5.62 -11.81
CA ARG A 55 1.75 6.82 -11.90
C ARG A 55 0.94 8.12 -11.90
N GLU A 56 -0.24 8.10 -12.52
CA GLU A 56 -1.10 9.28 -12.65
C GLU A 56 -2.00 9.49 -11.42
N ASN A 57 -2.37 8.42 -10.70
CA ASN A 57 -3.45 8.50 -9.70
C ASN A 57 -3.04 8.12 -8.27
N ALA A 58 -2.12 7.18 -8.08
CA ALA A 58 -1.90 6.56 -6.77
C ALA A 58 -1.48 7.58 -5.69
N GLY A 59 -0.63 8.55 -6.04
CA GLY A 59 -0.20 9.60 -5.11
C GLY A 59 -1.30 10.59 -4.71
N ARG A 60 -2.24 10.91 -5.63
CA ARG A 60 -3.40 11.77 -5.34
C ARG A 60 -4.42 11.02 -4.49
N LEU A 61 -4.79 9.81 -4.91
CA LEU A 61 -5.76 8.97 -4.21
C LEU A 61 -5.26 8.58 -2.82
N SER A 62 -3.95 8.41 -2.63
CA SER A 62 -3.34 8.23 -1.30
C SER A 62 -3.69 9.38 -0.37
N LYS A 63 -3.58 10.64 -0.83
CA LYS A 63 -3.92 11.81 0.00
C LYS A 63 -5.42 11.92 0.29
N GLU A 64 -6.26 11.55 -0.68
CA GLU A 64 -7.72 11.57 -0.52
C GLU A 64 -8.24 10.45 0.40
N ALA A 65 -7.52 9.33 0.49
CA ALA A 65 -7.86 8.20 1.35
C ALA A 65 -7.53 8.42 2.84
N ASP A 66 -6.68 9.42 3.14
CA ASP A 66 -6.32 9.82 4.50
C ASP A 66 -7.41 10.72 5.10
N GLN A 67 -8.23 10.13 5.97
CA GLN A 67 -9.34 10.83 6.64
C GLN A 67 -9.02 11.10 8.11
N GLU A 68 -7.92 10.54 8.61
CA GLU A 68 -7.50 10.59 10.01
C GLU A 68 -6.28 11.51 10.23
N ASP A 69 -5.80 12.20 9.19
CA ASP A 69 -4.62 13.08 9.20
C ASP A 69 -3.38 12.32 9.70
N ILE A 70 -3.19 11.12 9.15
CA ILE A 70 -2.09 10.24 9.51
C ILE A 70 -0.77 10.91 9.09
N ASP A 71 0.23 10.94 9.99
CA ASP A 71 1.60 11.30 9.59
C ASP A 71 2.19 10.20 8.71
N MET A 72 1.89 10.29 7.41
CA MET A 72 2.35 9.39 6.36
C MET A 72 3.82 9.69 6.01
N SER A 73 4.69 9.60 7.02
CA SER A 73 6.13 9.53 6.83
C SER A 73 6.50 8.34 5.91
N ILE A 74 7.66 8.40 5.27
CA ILE A 74 8.09 7.34 4.34
C ILE A 74 8.06 5.94 5.01
N PRO A 75 8.50 5.75 6.28
CA PRO A 75 8.35 4.48 6.97
C PRO A 75 6.90 3.99 7.10
N VAL A 76 5.96 4.89 7.41
CA VAL A 76 4.53 4.54 7.55
C VAL A 76 3.93 4.14 6.20
N ARG A 77 4.25 4.87 5.12
CA ARG A 77 3.84 4.50 3.76
C ARG A 77 4.35 3.12 3.37
N ILE A 78 5.62 2.81 3.68
CA ILE A 78 6.17 1.48 3.41
C ILE A 78 5.44 0.41 4.21
N TYR A 79 5.19 0.65 5.50
CA TYR A 79 4.42 -0.29 6.30
C TYR A 79 3.05 -0.60 5.70
N VAL A 80 2.31 0.41 5.25
CA VAL A 80 1.00 0.20 4.61
C VAL A 80 1.15 -0.55 3.28
N ILE A 81 2.01 -0.06 2.38
CA ILE A 81 2.10 -0.62 1.03
C ILE A 81 2.71 -2.02 1.06
N GLU A 82 3.81 -2.22 1.78
CA GLU A 82 4.51 -3.50 1.87
C GLU A 82 3.82 -4.46 2.87
N GLY A 83 3.40 -3.94 4.02
CA GLY A 83 2.90 -4.76 5.13
C GLY A 83 1.44 -5.15 5.00
N ILE A 84 0.63 -4.36 4.29
CA ILE A 84 -0.81 -4.60 4.12
C ILE A 84 -1.13 -4.81 2.64
N LEU A 85 -0.96 -3.78 1.81
CA LEU A 85 -1.48 -3.79 0.44
C LEU A 85 -0.81 -4.86 -0.41
N SER A 86 0.52 -4.95 -0.45
CA SER A 86 1.24 -5.91 -1.29
C SER A 86 1.00 -7.38 -0.92
N LYS A 87 0.65 -7.63 0.35
CA LYS A 87 0.42 -8.98 0.88
C LYS A 87 -1.02 -9.44 0.70
N TYR A 88 -1.97 -8.52 0.75
CA TYR A 88 -3.40 -8.86 0.84
C TYR A 88 -4.24 -8.34 -0.32
N TRP A 89 -3.83 -7.30 -1.04
CA TRP A 89 -4.60 -6.72 -2.14
C TRP A 89 -4.17 -7.27 -3.51
N GLU A 90 -5.13 -7.55 -4.41
CA GLU A 90 -4.88 -8.11 -5.74
C GLU A 90 -3.88 -7.29 -6.57
N TYR A 91 -3.97 -5.96 -6.51
CA TYR A 91 -3.06 -5.05 -7.20
C TYR A 91 -1.88 -4.58 -6.32
N GLY A 92 -1.76 -5.10 -5.10
CA GLY A 92 -0.81 -4.60 -4.12
C GLY A 92 0.65 -4.74 -4.53
N LYS A 93 1.02 -5.85 -5.20
CA LYS A 93 2.40 -6.01 -5.73
C LYS A 93 2.72 -4.98 -6.82
N LEU A 94 1.73 -4.62 -7.64
CA LEU A 94 1.89 -3.59 -8.67
C LEU A 94 2.07 -2.21 -8.01
N LEU A 95 1.28 -1.90 -6.99
CA LEU A 95 1.43 -0.67 -6.20
C LEU A 95 2.80 -0.59 -5.52
N TRP A 96 3.28 -1.71 -4.96
CA TRP A 96 4.62 -1.78 -4.36
C TRP A 96 5.72 -1.46 -5.38
N LYS A 97 5.64 -2.04 -6.58
CA LYS A 97 6.58 -1.74 -7.66
C LYS A 97 6.58 -0.26 -8.02
N TRP A 98 5.39 0.34 -8.20
CA TRP A 98 5.26 1.78 -8.45
C TRP A 98 5.90 2.60 -7.33
N TYR A 99 5.59 2.30 -6.07
CA TYR A 99 6.11 3.05 -4.93
C TYR A 99 7.64 2.98 -4.84
N TYR A 100 8.19 1.78 -5.08
CA TYR A 100 9.63 1.57 -5.12
C TYR A 100 10.31 2.38 -6.23
N GLU A 101 9.73 2.41 -7.43
CA GLU A 101 10.23 3.22 -8.56
C GLU A 101 10.22 4.73 -8.25
N GLN A 102 9.22 5.23 -7.52
CA GLN A 102 9.00 6.66 -7.30
C GLN A 102 9.69 7.24 -6.05
N PHE A 103 9.63 6.54 -4.91
CA PHE A 103 9.88 7.17 -3.60
C PHE A 103 11.06 6.60 -2.86
N THR A 104 11.66 5.54 -3.38
CA THR A 104 12.71 4.82 -2.65
C THR A 104 14.06 4.97 -3.30
N ARG A 105 14.22 5.75 -4.38
CA ARG A 105 15.50 5.93 -5.07
C ARG A 105 15.94 7.40 -5.08
N ASP A 106 17.24 7.63 -4.92
CA ASP A 106 17.87 8.95 -5.08
C ASP A 106 18.04 9.32 -6.57
N ASP A 107 18.60 10.51 -6.80
CA ASP A 107 18.93 11.06 -8.13
C ASP A 107 19.93 10.20 -8.93
N LYS A 108 20.57 9.23 -8.28
CA LYS A 108 21.51 8.25 -8.86
C LYS A 108 20.90 6.85 -8.94
N GLY A 109 19.61 6.72 -8.64
CA GLY A 109 18.89 5.44 -8.67
C GLY A 109 19.22 4.51 -7.51
N LYS A 110 19.91 4.97 -6.46
CA LYS A 110 20.24 4.19 -5.27
C LYS A 110 19.09 4.25 -4.27
N VAL A 111 18.83 3.12 -3.63
CA VAL A 111 17.74 3.02 -2.67
C VAL A 111 18.02 3.92 -1.44
N ILE A 112 17.10 4.84 -1.12
CA ILE A 112 17.21 5.83 -0.03
C ILE A 112 17.02 5.17 1.34
N ILE A 113 16.32 4.04 1.41
CA ILE A 113 16.00 3.37 2.68
C ILE A 113 16.74 2.04 2.77
N ARG A 114 17.67 1.92 3.73
CA ARG A 114 18.44 0.69 4.02
C ARG A 114 17.58 -0.58 4.10
N TYR A 115 16.35 -0.48 4.61
CA TYR A 115 15.40 -1.61 4.71
C TYR A 115 15.03 -2.24 3.35
N LEU A 116 15.17 -1.50 2.25
CA LEU A 116 14.79 -1.97 0.91
C LEU A 116 15.98 -2.52 0.12
N GLU A 117 17.21 -2.37 0.62
CA GLU A 117 18.40 -2.99 0.00
C GLU A 117 18.38 -4.52 0.13
N GLN A 118 17.67 -5.08 1.11
CA GLN A 118 17.53 -6.53 1.31
C GLN A 118 16.63 -7.24 0.27
N TYR A 119 15.85 -6.48 -0.49
CA TYR A 119 14.94 -7.00 -1.53
C TYR A 119 15.47 -6.78 -2.96
N LYS A 120 16.74 -6.40 -3.10
CA LYS A 120 17.38 -6.18 -4.41
C LYS A 120 17.75 -7.48 -5.13
N GLU A 121 17.68 -8.61 -4.44
CA GLU A 121 17.97 -9.93 -5.00
C GLU A 121 16.87 -10.92 -4.60
N GLU A 122 15.93 -11.14 -5.53
CA GLU A 122 15.33 -12.45 -5.88
C GLU A 122 15.04 -12.45 -7.39
#